data_AF-A0A1A9RX89-F1
#
_entry.id   AF-A0A1A9RX89-F1
#
_cell.length_a   1.000
_cell.length_b   1.000
_cell.length_c   1.000
_cell.angle_alpha   90.00
_cell.angle_beta   90.00
_cell.angle_gamma   90.00
#
_symmetry.space_group_name_H-M   'P 1'
#
loop_
_entity.id
_entity.type
_entity.pdbx_description
1 polymer ?
#
loop_
_entity_poly.entity_id
_entity_poly.type
_entity_poly.pdbx_seq_one_letter_code
_entity_poly.pdbx_strand_id
1 'polypeptide(L)' 'MSDSGTHKTETVKLPLSDEYSLPRAKLGQIWQFNEPTGRWRGVVQGVDLEVSRDSNGAIALWQTLTIDRYLDK' A
#
# COMPACT_ATOMS: atom_id res chain seq x y z
N MET A 1 -25.13 -2.96 -18.36
CA MET A 1 -23.83 -3.28 -17.74
C MET A 1 -23.22 -1.97 -17.25
N SER A 2 -23.11 -1.77 -15.94
CA SER A 2 -22.45 -0.62 -15.32
C SER A 2 -22.06 -1.03 -13.90
N ASP A 3 -21.11 -1.96 -13.80
CA ASP A 3 -20.59 -2.45 -12.53
C ASP A 3 -19.39 -1.60 -12.12
N SER A 4 -19.60 -0.28 -11.94
CA SER A 4 -18.66 0.53 -11.18
C SER A 4 -18.92 0.21 -9.71
N GLY A 5 -18.28 -0.85 -9.21
CA GLY A 5 -18.19 -1.11 -7.77
C GLY A 5 -17.81 0.20 -7.06
N THR A 6 -18.34 0.42 -5.86
CA THR A 6 -17.98 1.61 -5.08
C THR A 6 -16.50 1.48 -4.71
N HIS A 7 -15.64 2.34 -5.24
CA HIS A 7 -14.21 2.31 -4.94
C HIS A 7 -13.81 3.58 -4.19
N LYS A 8 -12.72 3.52 -3.43
CA LYS A 8 -12.14 4.66 -2.71
C LYS A 8 -10.63 4.67 -2.88
N THR A 9 -10.05 5.83 -3.15
CA THR A 9 -8.60 6.02 -3.07
C THR A 9 -8.14 6.04 -1.61
N GLU A 10 -7.19 5.17 -1.28
CA GLU A 10 -6.51 5.10 0.02
C GLU A 10 -5.01 5.33 -0.16
N THR A 11 -4.38 5.93 0.85
CA THR A 11 -2.92 6.12 0.89
C THR A 11 -2.35 5.32 2.06
N VAL A 12 -1.38 4.44 1.78
CA VAL A 12 -0.78 3.56 2.79
C VAL A 12 0.74 3.69 2.77
N LYS A 13 1.35 4.06 3.91
CA LYS A 13 2.81 4.15 4.07
C LYS A 13 3.34 2.92 4.79
N LEU A 14 4.32 2.25 4.19
CA LEU A 14 4.91 1.00 4.67
C LEU A 14 6.43 1.04 4.58
N PRO A 15 7.17 0.34 5.45
CA PRO A 15 8.58 0.11 5.23
C PRO A 15 8.77 -0.71 3.95
N LEU A 16 9.84 -0.40 3.21
CA LEU A 16 10.32 -1.26 2.14
C LEU A 16 11.32 -2.22 2.76
N SER A 17 10.93 -3.49 2.87
CA SER A 17 11.78 -4.52 3.46
C SER A 17 11.40 -5.90 2.94
N ASP A 18 12.36 -6.55 2.29
CA ASP A 18 12.22 -7.94 1.86
C ASP A 18 12.15 -8.90 3.07
N GLU A 19 12.79 -8.55 4.19
CA GLU A 19 12.79 -9.34 5.43
C GLU A 19 11.39 -9.47 6.04
N TYR A 20 10.59 -8.40 5.96
CA TYR A 20 9.20 -8.39 6.43
C TYR A 20 8.19 -8.79 5.34
N SER A 21 8.66 -9.35 4.22
CA SER A 21 7.82 -9.69 3.06
C SER A 21 7.02 -8.51 2.52
N LEU A 22 7.58 -7.30 2.63
CA LEU A 22 7.06 -6.05 2.06
C LEU A 22 8.00 -5.56 0.97
N PRO A 23 8.13 -6.30 -0.15
CA PRO A 23 8.94 -5.86 -1.27
C PRO A 23 8.36 -4.57 -1.86
N ARG A 24 9.12 -3.92 -2.73
CA ARG A 24 8.63 -2.78 -3.49
C ARG A 24 7.35 -3.15 -4.25
N ALA A 25 6.27 -2.41 -3.98
CA ALA A 25 5.01 -2.54 -4.70
C ALA A 25 5.18 -2.18 -6.18
N LYS A 26 4.37 -2.83 -7.03
CA LYS A 26 4.29 -2.53 -8.46
C LYS A 26 2.87 -2.06 -8.80
N LEU A 27 2.79 -1.13 -9.75
CA LEU A 27 1.52 -0.67 -10.30
C LEU A 27 0.72 -1.86 -10.83
N GLY A 28 -0.59 -1.85 -10.60
CA GLY A 28 -1.50 -2.92 -11.01
C GLY A 28 -1.51 -4.15 -10.11
N GLN A 29 -0.62 -4.25 -9.11
CA GLN A 29 -0.71 -5.33 -8.13
C GLN A 29 -1.93 -5.18 -7.24
N ILE A 30 -2.55 -6.30 -6.89
CA ILE A 30 -3.60 -6.35 -5.88
C ILE A 30 -2.94 -6.66 -4.54
N TRP A 31 -3.17 -5.79 -3.57
CA TRP A 31 -2.69 -5.96 -2.19
C TRP A 31 -3.89 -6.17 -1.26
N GLN A 32 -3.70 -6.99 -0.23
CA GLN A 32 -4.67 -7.16 0.86
C GLN A 32 -4.09 -6.59 2.14
N PHE A 33 -4.87 -5.75 2.81
CA PHE A 33 -4.55 -5.17 4.10
C PHE A 33 -5.42 -5.85 5.15
N ASN A 34 -4.78 -6.36 6.20
CA ASN A 34 -5.45 -6.97 7.34
C ASN A 34 -5.36 -5.98 8.51
N GLU A 35 -6.49 -5.41 8.89
CA GLU A 35 -6.63 -4.48 10.01
C GLU A 35 -7.47 -5.12 11.12
N PRO A 36 -7.39 -4.62 12.38
CA PRO A 36 -8.22 -5.16 13.47
C PRO A 36 -9.73 -5.12 13.19
N THR A 37 -10.16 -4.16 12.37
CA THR A 37 -11.57 -3.94 11.99
C THR A 37 -12.01 -4.79 10.79
N GLY A 38 -11.10 -5.52 10.15
CA GLY A 38 -11.40 -6.35 8.99
C GLY A 38 -10.27 -6.36 7.97
N ARG A 39 -10.55 -6.95 6.81
CA ARG A 39 -9.61 -6.98 5.69
C ARG A 39 -10.18 -6.23 4.50
N TRP A 40 -9.32 -5.58 3.74
CA TRP A 40 -9.71 -4.96 2.48
C TRP A 40 -8.64 -5.16 1.42
N ARG A 41 -9.05 -5.03 0.16
CA ARG A 41 -8.19 -5.22 -1.00
C ARG A 41 -8.30 -4.04 -1.94
N GLY A 42 -7.25 -3.81 -2.71
CA GLY A 42 -7.25 -2.79 -3.74
C GLY A 42 -6.09 -2.94 -4.71
N VAL A 43 -6.14 -2.15 -5.78
CA VAL A 43 -5.10 -2.11 -6.83
C VAL A 43 -4.15 -0.96 -6.56
N VAL A 44 -2.85 -1.23 -6.60
CA VAL A 44 -1.82 -0.19 -6.50
C VAL A 44 -1.84 0.68 -7.77
N GLN A 45 -2.13 1.96 -7.62
CA GLN A 45 -2.16 2.97 -8.68
C GLN A 45 -0.98 3.94 -8.64
N GLY A 46 -0.30 4.05 -7.49
CA GLY A 46 0.87 4.91 -7.31
C GLY A 46 1.82 4.33 -6.28
N VAL A 47 3.12 4.56 -6.48
CA VAL A 47 4.19 4.19 -5.55
C VAL A 47 5.17 5.36 -5.47
N ASP A 48 5.26 5.96 -4.30
CA ASP A 48 6.29 6.94 -3.96
C ASP A 48 7.33 6.29 -3.04
N LEU A 49 8.61 6.58 -3.26
CA LEU A 49 9.72 5.99 -2.50
C LEU A 49 10.48 7.08 -1.75
N GLU A 50 10.69 6.85 -0.46
CA GLU A 50 11.39 7.78 0.42
C GLU A 50 12.58 7.06 1.08
N VAL A 51 13.74 7.72 1.05
CA VAL A 51 14.92 7.32 1.80
C VAL A 51 15.11 8.32 2.93
N SER A 52 15.12 7.85 4.17
CA SER A 52 15.32 8.69 5.35
C SER A 52 16.41 8.12 6.26
N ARG A 53 16.82 8.92 7.26
CA ARG A 53 17.70 8.48 8.34
C ARG A 53 16.93 8.52 9.65
N ASP A 54 17.05 7.48 10.45
CA ASP A 54 16.52 7.49 11.81
C ASP A 54 17.40 8.34 12.75
N SER A 55 16.97 8.48 14.01
CA SER A 55 17.70 9.24 15.03
C SER A 55 19.10 8.69 15.34
N ASN A 56 19.38 7.45 14.96
CA ASN A 56 20.66 6.77 15.17
C ASN A 56 21.54 6.79 13.91
N GLY A 57 21.07 7.43 12.83
CA GLY A 57 21.77 7.53 11.56
C GLY A 57 21.60 6.32 10.63
N ALA A 58 20.77 5.34 10.98
CA ALA A 58 20.49 4.20 10.12
C ALA A 58 19.60 4.61 8.94
N ILE A 59 19.85 4.04 7.76
CA ILE A 59 19.02 4.27 6.58
C ILE A 59 17.70 3.52 6.73
N ALA A 60 16.59 4.24 6.55
CA ALA A 60 15.26 3.66 6.46
C ALA A 60 14.69 3.89 5.05
N LEU A 61 14.11 2.84 4.48
CA LEU A 61 13.42 2.90 3.19
C LEU A 61 11.92 2.77 3.41
N TRP A 62 11.16 3.70 2.85
CA TRP A 62 9.71 3.73 2.93
C TRP A 62 9.10 3.76 1.53
N GLN A 63 7.90 3.20 1.42
CA GLN A 63 7.05 3.35 0.24
C GLN A 63 5.67 3.84 0.66
N THR A 64 5.17 4.82 -0.06
CA THR A 64 3.79 5.31 0.07
C THR A 64 3.00 4.85 -1.15
N LEU A 65 1.96 4.05 -0.91
CA LEU A 65 1.12 3.46 -1.94
C LEU A 65 -0.16 4.26 -2.08
N THR A 66 -0.52 4.62 -3.32
CA THR A 66 -1.88 5.06 -3.66
C THR A 66 -2.63 3.84 -4.16
N ILE A 67 -3.75 3.50 -3.51
CA ILE A 67 -4.49 2.26 -3.74
C ILE A 67 -5.95 2.57 -4.05
N ASP A 68 -6.45 1.98 -5.12
CA ASP A 68 -7.87 1.92 -5.43
C ASP A 68 -8.51 0.77 -4.66
N ARG A 69 -9.11 1.07 -3.50
CA ARG A 69 -9.72 0.10 -2.61
C ARG A 69 -11.09 -0.32 -3.13
N TYR A 70 -11.32 -1.63 -3.14
CA TYR A 70 -12.65 -2.20 -3.34
C TYR A 70 -13.48 -2.00 -2.07
N LEU A 71 -14.64 -1.36 -2.21
CA LEU A 71 -15.67 -1.38 -1.18
C LEU A 71 -16.65 -2.49 -1.58
N ASP A 72 -16.54 -3.62 -0.90
CA ASP A 72 -17.49 -4.71 -1.05
C ASP A 72 -18.91 -4.17 -0.81
N LYS A 73 -19.91 -4.65 -1.57
CA LYS A 73 -21.33 -4.31 -1.38
C LYS A 73 -21.92 -5.05 -0.19
#